data_AF-A0A3N1V5J4-F1
#
_entry.id   AF-A0A3N1V5J4-F1
#
_cell.length_a   1.000
_cell.length_b   1.000
_cell.length_c   1.000
_cell.angle_alpha   90.00
_cell.angle_beta   90.00
_cell.angle_gamma   90.00
#
_symmetry.space_group_name_H-M   'P 1'
#
loop_
_entity.id
_entity.type
_entity.pdbx_description
1 polymer ?
#
loop_
_entity_poly.entity_id
_entity_poly.type
_entity_poly.pdbx_seq_one_letter_code
_entity_poly.pdbx_strand_id
1 'polypeptide(L)'
;MARPRTPLLDRERIAATALQLVAEQGEFSVPQIARALGVQTGSVYHHVDGRAGVVELVRELVCDRIAGETLDLEPWDRALEAWARSYRAAFAASPRAIPLLMTTPVRAPRVLAQYERAVGMLLAAGFTRDRVMPLLTALENLVLGSALDLAAPEAMWEPSPETPLLVDALAAVGPGRADAAFDLGLAAFLTYARGVLGEAG
;
A
#
# COMPACT_ATOMS: atom_id res chain seq x y z
N MET A 1 -6.94 -40.81 18.13
CA MET A 1 -7.12 -39.68 17.20
C MET A 1 -5.98 -38.71 17.39
N ALA A 2 -5.15 -38.51 16.37
CA ALA A 2 -4.05 -37.56 16.43
C ALA A 2 -4.61 -36.12 16.40
N ARG A 3 -4.25 -35.31 17.40
CA ARG A 3 -4.58 -33.88 17.44
C ARG A 3 -3.75 -33.18 16.36
N PRO A 4 -4.33 -32.35 15.47
CA PRO A 4 -3.54 -31.58 14.52
C PRO A 4 -2.54 -30.72 15.28
N ARG A 5 -1.26 -30.76 14.90
CA ARG A 5 -0.13 -30.08 15.57
C ARG A 5 0.08 -28.63 15.11
N THR A 6 -0.94 -28.02 14.52
CA THR A 6 -0.94 -26.58 14.18
C THR A 6 -1.74 -25.87 15.26
N PRO A 7 -1.24 -24.80 15.90
CA PRO A 7 -2.05 -23.98 16.79
C PRO A 7 -3.35 -23.61 16.06
N LEU A 8 -4.50 -23.80 16.70
CA LEU A 8 -5.80 -23.46 16.12
C LEU A 8 -5.93 -21.96 15.80
N LEU A 9 -5.05 -21.13 16.37
CA LEU A 9 -5.00 -19.68 16.22
C LEU A 9 -3.53 -19.23 16.15
N ASP A 10 -3.20 -18.43 15.14
CA ASP A 10 -1.93 -17.74 14.99
C ASP A 10 -2.17 -16.32 14.46
N ARG A 11 -1.10 -15.51 14.43
CA ARG A 11 -1.15 -14.12 13.98
C ARG A 11 -1.55 -13.99 12.52
N GLU A 12 -1.10 -14.92 11.68
CA GLU A 12 -1.39 -14.91 10.24
C GLU A 12 -2.89 -15.11 9.98
N ARG A 13 -3.51 -16.09 10.65
CA ARG A 13 -4.96 -16.33 10.55
C ARG A 13 -5.78 -15.17 11.11
N ILE A 14 -5.32 -14.52 12.19
CA ILE A 14 -5.95 -13.29 12.72
C ILE A 14 -5.89 -12.17 11.68
N ALA A 15 -4.73 -11.93 11.07
CA ALA A 15 -4.53 -10.91 10.05
C ALA A 15 -5.41 -11.15 8.82
N ALA A 16 -5.38 -12.37 8.27
CA ALA A 16 -6.15 -12.75 7.10
C ALA A 16 -7.66 -12.62 7.34
N THR A 17 -8.15 -13.05 8.52
CA THR A 17 -9.56 -12.90 8.90
C THR A 17 -9.95 -11.44 9.03
N ALA A 18 -9.12 -10.61 9.66
CA ALA A 18 -9.40 -9.19 9.79
C ALA A 18 -9.41 -8.48 8.42
N LEU A 19 -8.48 -8.83 7.53
CA LEU A 19 -8.44 -8.30 6.17
C LEU A 19 -9.68 -8.70 5.37
N GLN A 20 -10.15 -9.95 5.50
CA GLN A 20 -11.40 -10.39 4.88
C GLN A 20 -12.60 -9.58 5.39
N LEU A 21 -12.71 -9.40 6.71
CA LEU A 21 -13.76 -8.56 7.30
C LEU A 21 -13.70 -7.12 6.74
N VAL A 22 -12.52 -6.51 6.66
CA VAL A 22 -12.36 -5.17 6.06
C VAL A 22 -12.78 -5.15 4.59
N ALA A 23 -12.46 -6.19 3.81
CA ALA A 23 -12.90 -6.29 2.42
C ALA A 23 -14.43 -6.35 2.30
N GLU A 24 -15.12 -7.07 3.18
CA GLU A 24 -16.56 -7.26 3.14
C GLU A 24 -17.34 -6.03 3.67
N GLN A 25 -16.98 -5.53 4.85
CA GLN A 25 -17.74 -4.54 5.62
C GLN A 25 -16.99 -3.20 5.83
N GLY A 26 -15.75 -3.06 5.37
CA GLY A 26 -14.93 -1.84 5.52
C GLY A 26 -14.28 -1.67 6.89
N GLU A 27 -14.56 -2.55 7.84
CA GLU A 27 -14.12 -2.44 9.23
C GLU A 27 -13.99 -3.83 9.87
N PHE A 28 -13.41 -3.91 11.08
CA PHE A 28 -13.45 -5.14 11.88
C PHE A 28 -13.54 -4.83 13.38
N SER A 29 -13.91 -5.84 14.16
CA SER A 29 -13.73 -5.85 15.61
C SER A 29 -13.11 -7.16 16.07
N VAL A 30 -12.36 -7.14 17.18
CA VAL A 30 -11.74 -8.36 17.73
C VAL A 30 -12.77 -9.47 18.03
N PRO A 31 -13.98 -9.16 18.56
CA PRO A 31 -15.03 -10.17 18.71
C PRO A 31 -15.55 -10.76 17.38
N GLN A 32 -15.63 -9.96 16.31
CA GLN A 32 -15.99 -10.47 14.97
C GLN A 32 -14.94 -11.44 14.44
N ILE A 33 -13.65 -11.12 14.62
CA ILE A 33 -12.55 -12.01 14.26
C ILE A 33 -12.65 -13.33 15.04
N ALA A 34 -12.84 -13.26 16.36
CA ALA A 34 -12.96 -14.44 17.21
C ALA A 34 -14.14 -15.33 16.78
N ARG A 35 -15.29 -14.72 16.47
CA ARG A 35 -16.48 -15.41 15.95
C ARG A 35 -16.19 -16.10 14.62
N ALA A 36 -15.57 -15.39 13.67
CA ALA A 36 -15.22 -15.93 12.35
C ALA A 36 -14.23 -17.11 12.45
N LEU A 37 -13.34 -17.09 13.44
CA LEU A 37 -12.37 -18.15 13.71
C LEU A 37 -12.89 -19.28 14.61
N GLY A 38 -14.11 -19.18 15.15
CA GLY A 38 -14.68 -20.17 16.07
C GLY A 38 -13.97 -20.25 17.43
N VAL A 39 -13.37 -19.16 17.90
CA VAL A 39 -12.63 -19.08 19.16
C VAL A 39 -13.22 -18.02 20.10
N GLN A 40 -12.80 -18.04 21.37
CA GLN A 40 -13.14 -17.00 22.34
C GLN A 40 -12.31 -15.73 22.09
N THR A 41 -12.90 -14.53 22.29
CA THR A 41 -12.20 -13.24 22.12
C THR A 41 -10.91 -13.14 22.93
N GLY A 42 -10.91 -13.67 24.17
CA GLY A 42 -9.70 -13.76 25.01
C GLY A 42 -8.53 -14.49 24.34
N SER A 43 -8.82 -15.49 23.51
CA SER A 43 -7.80 -16.22 22.74
C SER A 43 -7.10 -15.31 21.73
N VAL A 44 -7.84 -14.40 21.08
CA VAL A 44 -7.27 -13.44 20.13
C VAL A 44 -6.37 -12.45 20.86
N TYR A 45 -6.78 -11.93 22.01
CA TYR A 45 -5.96 -11.01 22.82
C TYR A 45 -4.65 -11.62 23.34
N HIS A 46 -4.51 -12.95 23.38
CA HIS A 46 -3.21 -13.58 23.67
C HIS A 46 -2.18 -13.40 22.54
N HIS A 47 -2.62 -13.07 21.32
CA HIS A 47 -1.74 -12.91 20.16
C HIS A 47 -1.49 -11.45 19.77
N VAL A 48 -2.40 -10.54 20.13
CA VAL A 48 -2.41 -9.13 19.72
C VAL A 48 -2.78 -8.19 20.86
N ASP A 49 -2.19 -7.00 20.83
CA ASP A 49 -2.57 -5.90 21.73
C ASP A 49 -3.81 -5.17 21.20
N GLY A 50 -4.95 -5.84 21.36
CA GLY A 50 -6.25 -5.37 20.93
C GLY A 50 -6.34 -5.00 19.45
N ARG A 51 -7.19 -4.01 19.13
CA ARG A 51 -7.46 -3.61 17.75
C ARG A 51 -6.21 -3.08 17.05
N ALA A 52 -5.42 -2.25 17.73
CA ALA A 52 -4.19 -1.69 17.17
C ALA A 52 -3.20 -2.80 16.79
N GLY A 53 -3.05 -3.82 17.63
CA GLY A 53 -2.23 -4.99 17.31
C GLY A 53 -2.72 -5.74 16.07
N VAL A 54 -4.03 -5.89 15.89
CA VAL A 54 -4.60 -6.48 14.65
C VAL A 54 -4.31 -5.62 13.43
N VAL A 55 -4.42 -4.29 13.52
CA VAL A 55 -4.09 -3.38 12.41
C VAL A 55 -2.65 -3.57 11.96
N GLU A 56 -1.71 -3.71 12.90
CA GLU A 56 -0.30 -3.95 12.55
C GLU A 56 -0.08 -5.33 11.91
N LEU A 57 -0.82 -6.38 12.31
CA LEU A 57 -0.78 -7.66 11.62
C LEU A 57 -1.33 -7.58 10.18
N VAL A 58 -2.44 -6.84 9.98
CA VAL A 58 -2.98 -6.59 8.64
C VAL A 58 -1.97 -5.80 7.81
N ARG A 59 -1.28 -4.83 8.41
CA ARG A 59 -0.22 -4.06 7.76
C ARG A 59 0.90 -4.96 7.29
N GLU A 60 1.43 -5.83 8.15
CA GLU A 60 2.45 -6.81 7.77
C GLU A 60 1.98 -7.66 6.59
N LEU A 61 0.76 -8.21 6.67
CA LEU A 61 0.20 -9.05 5.60
C LEU A 61 0.08 -8.31 4.24
N VAL A 62 -0.31 -7.04 4.24
CA VAL A 62 -0.40 -6.23 3.00
C VAL A 62 1.00 -5.86 2.51
N CYS A 63 1.87 -5.38 3.39
CA CYS A 63 3.22 -4.93 3.04
C CYS A 63 4.17 -6.07 2.66
N ASP A 64 3.92 -7.31 3.11
CA ASP A 64 4.69 -8.50 2.69
C ASP A 64 4.57 -8.78 1.19
N ARG A 65 3.58 -8.20 0.49
CA ARG A 65 3.44 -8.26 -0.97
C ARG A 65 4.27 -7.20 -1.71
N ILE A 66 4.83 -6.24 -0.99
CA ILE A 66 5.72 -5.22 -1.56
C ILE A 66 7.09 -5.85 -1.74
N ALA A 67 7.59 -5.86 -2.96
CA ALA A 67 8.86 -6.47 -3.31
C ALA A 67 10.01 -5.63 -2.75
N GLY A 68 10.38 -5.84 -1.48
CA GLY A 68 11.41 -5.07 -0.78
C GLY A 68 12.82 -5.24 -1.37
N GLU A 69 13.06 -6.34 -2.09
CA GLU A 69 14.26 -6.60 -2.88
C GLU A 69 14.44 -5.63 -4.06
N THR A 70 13.36 -4.95 -4.50
CA THR A 70 13.48 -3.92 -5.55
C THR A 70 14.30 -2.73 -5.12
N LEU A 71 14.43 -2.49 -3.81
CA LEU A 71 15.27 -1.43 -3.25
C LEU A 71 16.78 -1.71 -3.41
N ASP A 72 17.16 -2.91 -3.84
CA ASP A 72 18.56 -3.27 -4.14
C ASP A 72 18.94 -3.01 -5.61
N LEU A 73 18.00 -2.53 -6.43
CA LEU A 73 18.26 -2.21 -7.83
C LEU A 73 19.05 -0.91 -7.97
N GLU A 74 19.86 -0.83 -9.03
CA GLU A 74 20.62 0.35 -9.42
C GLU A 74 20.23 0.77 -10.84
N PRO A 75 20.21 2.07 -11.17
CA PRO A 75 20.31 3.22 -10.25
C PRO A 75 19.11 3.37 -9.31
N TRP A 76 19.25 4.22 -8.28
CA TRP A 76 18.24 4.48 -7.23
C TRP A 76 16.81 4.72 -7.75
N ASP A 77 16.66 5.36 -8.89
CA ASP A 77 15.37 5.70 -9.49
C ASP A 77 14.70 4.47 -10.12
N ARG A 78 15.47 3.49 -10.61
CA ARG A 78 14.96 2.16 -11.00
C ARG A 78 14.46 1.38 -9.80
N ALA A 79 15.20 1.42 -8.69
CA ALA A 79 14.76 0.82 -7.43
C ALA A 79 13.44 1.44 -6.96
N LEU A 80 13.37 2.77 -6.92
CA LEU A 80 12.20 3.48 -6.46
C LEU A 80 10.98 3.26 -7.36
N GLU A 81 11.18 3.20 -8.68
CA GLU A 81 10.13 2.88 -9.66
C GLU A 81 9.54 1.47 -9.42
N ALA A 82 10.42 0.46 -9.32
CA ALA A 82 10.00 -0.92 -9.10
C ALA A 82 9.32 -1.11 -7.73
N TRP A 83 9.85 -0.45 -6.70
CA TRP A 83 9.23 -0.44 -5.37
C TRP A 83 7.82 0.18 -5.42
N ALA A 84 7.66 1.35 -6.05
CA ALA A 84 6.37 2.02 -6.20
C ALA A 84 5.33 1.17 -6.95
N ARG A 85 5.74 0.48 -8.02
CA ARG A 85 4.87 -0.44 -8.77
C ARG A 85 4.39 -1.61 -7.90
N SER A 86 5.30 -2.24 -7.16
CA SER A 86 4.95 -3.34 -6.25
C SER A 86 4.06 -2.87 -5.09
N TYR A 87 4.33 -1.66 -4.58
CA TYR A 87 3.53 -1.03 -3.54
C TYR A 87 2.10 -0.78 -4.04
N ARG A 88 1.94 -0.19 -5.22
CA ARG A 88 0.62 0.03 -5.85
C ARG A 88 -0.15 -1.29 -5.99
N ALA A 89 0.50 -2.33 -6.52
CA ALA A 89 -0.13 -3.63 -6.70
C ALA A 89 -0.56 -4.26 -5.36
N ALA A 90 0.27 -4.19 -4.33
CA ALA A 90 -0.03 -4.72 -3.00
C ALA A 90 -1.28 -4.08 -2.38
N PHE A 91 -1.39 -2.75 -2.46
CA PHE A 91 -2.52 -2.02 -1.89
C PHE A 91 -3.78 -2.07 -2.77
N ALA A 92 -3.63 -2.15 -4.10
CA ALA A 92 -4.77 -2.33 -5.02
C ALA A 92 -5.43 -3.71 -4.86
N ALA A 93 -4.73 -4.71 -4.34
CA ALA A 93 -5.31 -5.99 -3.95
C ALA A 93 -6.17 -5.90 -2.68
N SER A 94 -6.10 -4.79 -1.93
CA SER A 94 -6.83 -4.59 -0.67
C SER A 94 -7.23 -3.11 -0.47
N PRO A 95 -7.95 -2.48 -1.41
CA PRO A 95 -8.16 -1.03 -1.43
C PRO A 95 -8.98 -0.55 -0.22
N ARG A 96 -9.92 -1.38 0.28
CA ARG A 96 -10.71 -1.08 1.48
C ARG A 96 -9.90 -1.06 2.78
N ALA A 97 -8.69 -1.64 2.79
CA ALA A 97 -7.79 -1.57 3.94
C ALA A 97 -6.98 -0.27 3.98
N ILE A 98 -6.88 0.49 2.88
CA ILE A 98 -6.08 1.72 2.81
C ILE A 98 -6.45 2.72 3.92
N PRO A 99 -7.74 3.09 4.14
CA PRO A 99 -8.09 4.07 5.17
C PRO A 99 -7.66 3.62 6.58
N LEU A 100 -7.86 2.34 6.89
CA LEU A 100 -7.47 1.75 8.17
C LEU A 100 -5.95 1.81 8.39
N LEU A 101 -5.18 1.44 7.37
CA LEU A 101 -3.72 1.37 7.45
C LEU A 101 -3.06 2.76 7.46
N MET A 102 -3.64 3.73 6.76
CA MET A 102 -3.06 5.07 6.62
C MET A 102 -3.43 6.02 7.77
N THR A 103 -4.44 5.68 8.57
CA THR A 103 -4.85 6.47 9.75
C THR A 103 -4.28 5.94 11.07
N THR A 104 -3.44 4.90 11.02
CA THR A 104 -2.80 4.29 12.18
C THR A 104 -1.29 4.42 12.08
N PRO A 105 -0.58 4.86 13.14
CA PRO A 105 0.88 4.91 13.14
C PRO A 105 1.52 3.55 12.90
N VAL A 106 2.51 3.50 12.01
CA VAL A 106 3.27 2.28 11.68
C VAL A 106 4.16 1.89 12.86
N ARG A 107 4.04 0.65 13.32
CA ARG A 107 4.89 0.05 14.37
C ARG A 107 5.44 -1.33 13.96
N ALA A 108 4.91 -1.91 12.90
CA ALA A 108 5.32 -3.18 12.33
C ALA A 108 6.83 -3.18 11.98
N PRO A 109 7.66 -3.98 12.67
CA PRO A 109 9.11 -3.95 12.50
C PRO A 109 9.57 -4.23 11.06
N ARG A 110 8.87 -5.12 10.33
CA ARG A 110 9.18 -5.43 8.93
C ARG A 110 8.97 -4.23 8.01
N VAL A 111 7.90 -3.49 8.24
CA VAL A 111 7.59 -2.26 7.49
C VAL A 111 8.64 -1.21 7.78
N LEU A 112 8.92 -0.94 9.07
CA LEU A 112 9.97 0.02 9.46
C LEU A 112 11.34 -0.33 8.86
N ALA A 113 11.71 -1.62 8.81
CA ALA A 113 12.96 -2.05 8.17
C ALA A 113 12.97 -1.79 6.66
N GLN A 114 11.84 -1.92 5.96
CA GLN A 114 11.75 -1.58 4.54
C GLN A 114 11.94 -0.06 4.32
N TYR A 115 11.37 0.78 5.17
CA TYR A 115 11.59 2.23 5.14
C TYR A 115 13.03 2.60 5.44
N GLU A 116 13.68 1.96 6.41
CA GLU A 116 15.10 2.17 6.70
C GLU A 116 15.97 1.89 5.45
N ARG A 117 15.66 0.82 4.71
CA ARG A 117 16.35 0.51 3.44
C ARG A 117 16.10 1.58 2.37
N ALA A 118 14.86 2.01 2.19
CA ALA A 118 14.53 3.07 1.24
C ALA A 118 15.23 4.40 1.59
N VAL A 119 15.26 4.75 2.87
CA VAL A 119 16.00 5.91 3.39
C VAL A 119 17.49 5.78 3.10
N GLY A 120 18.09 4.63 3.43
CA GLY A 120 19.51 4.37 3.18
C GLY A 120 19.89 4.46 1.70
N MET A 121 19.06 3.89 0.82
CA MET A 121 19.25 3.96 -0.63
C MET A 121 19.22 5.40 -1.15
N LEU A 122 18.23 6.21 -0.74
CA LEU A 122 18.14 7.61 -1.17
C LEU A 122 19.29 8.47 -0.60
N LEU A 123 19.72 8.24 0.64
CA LEU A 123 20.88 8.92 1.21
C LEU A 123 22.17 8.56 0.46
N ALA A 124 22.35 7.28 0.08
CA ALA A 124 23.49 6.82 -0.69
C ALA A 124 23.51 7.43 -2.11
N ALA A 125 22.34 7.66 -2.70
CA ALA A 125 22.19 8.35 -3.98
C ALA A 125 22.56 9.84 -3.91
N GLY A 126 22.60 10.44 -2.72
CA GLY A 126 23.00 11.84 -2.50
C GLY A 126 21.86 12.79 -2.07
N PHE A 127 20.65 12.28 -1.81
CA PHE A 127 19.57 13.12 -1.28
C PHE A 127 19.90 13.63 0.13
N THR A 128 19.54 14.87 0.44
CA THR A 128 19.69 15.42 1.79
C THR A 128 18.66 14.84 2.75
N ARG A 129 19.02 14.69 4.04
CA ARG A 129 18.17 14.05 5.06
C ARG A 129 16.79 14.68 5.21
N ASP A 130 16.70 16.00 5.06
CA ASP A 130 15.45 16.76 5.14
C ASP A 130 14.51 16.51 3.94
N ARG A 131 15.03 15.96 2.83
CA ARG A 131 14.26 15.67 1.61
C ARG A 131 13.78 14.24 1.50
N VAL A 132 14.44 13.29 2.15
CA VAL A 132 14.16 11.85 2.01
C VAL A 132 12.72 11.50 2.38
N MET A 133 12.27 11.83 3.60
CA MET A 133 10.91 11.47 4.04
C MET A 133 9.82 12.23 3.27
N PRO A 134 9.93 13.55 3.00
CA PRO A 134 8.99 14.23 2.11
C PRO A 134 8.88 13.58 0.72
N LEU A 135 10.00 13.12 0.15
CA LEU A 135 10.02 12.42 -1.14
C LEU A 135 9.28 11.08 -1.07
N LEU A 136 9.57 10.25 -0.06
CA LEU A 136 8.89 8.96 0.15
C LEU A 136 7.39 9.15 0.40
N THR A 137 6.99 10.10 1.23
CA THR A 137 5.58 10.39 1.50
C THR A 137 4.86 10.92 0.25
N ALA A 138 5.51 11.74 -0.57
CA ALA A 138 4.94 12.20 -1.83
C ALA A 138 4.73 11.04 -2.82
N LEU A 139 5.69 10.10 -2.90
CA LEU A 139 5.54 8.88 -3.68
C LEU A 139 4.39 8.01 -3.18
N GLU A 140 4.27 7.83 -1.87
CA GLU A 140 3.19 7.05 -1.25
C GLU A 140 1.81 7.66 -1.52
N ASN A 141 1.68 8.98 -1.43
CA ASN A 141 0.43 9.65 -1.76
C ASN A 141 0.00 9.36 -3.21
N LEU A 142 0.95 9.42 -4.15
CA LEU A 142 0.73 9.04 -5.54
C LEU A 142 0.33 7.56 -5.67
N VAL A 143 1.08 6.66 -5.03
CA VAL A 143 0.89 5.21 -5.10
C VAL A 143 -0.46 4.80 -4.51
N LEU A 144 -0.81 5.30 -3.33
CA LEU A 144 -2.05 4.97 -2.61
C LEU A 144 -3.27 5.55 -3.33
N GLY A 145 -3.18 6.79 -3.83
CA GLY A 145 -4.22 7.38 -4.68
C GLY A 145 -4.42 6.55 -5.95
N SER A 146 -3.34 6.09 -6.57
CA SER A 146 -3.41 5.25 -7.76
C SER A 146 -3.90 3.82 -7.47
N ALA A 147 -3.62 3.26 -6.30
CA ALA A 147 -4.14 1.96 -5.88
C ALA A 147 -5.66 2.01 -5.67
N LEU A 148 -6.19 3.11 -5.12
CA LEU A 148 -7.63 3.36 -5.06
C LEU A 148 -8.23 3.52 -6.46
N ASP A 149 -7.56 4.27 -7.33
CA ASP A 149 -8.02 4.51 -8.71
C ASP A 149 -8.06 3.23 -9.55
N LEU A 150 -7.09 2.32 -9.38
CA LEU A 150 -7.07 1.03 -10.07
C LEU A 150 -8.26 0.13 -9.68
N ALA A 151 -8.78 0.29 -8.47
CA ALA A 151 -9.96 -0.44 -8.01
C ALA A 151 -11.29 0.25 -8.37
N ALA A 152 -11.24 1.46 -8.93
CA ALA A 152 -12.41 2.21 -9.37
C ALA A 152 -12.92 1.71 -10.75
N PRO A 153 -14.14 2.08 -11.15
CA PRO A 153 -14.61 1.81 -12.51
C PRO A 153 -13.67 2.40 -13.58
N GLU A 154 -13.52 1.68 -14.70
CA GLU A 154 -12.72 2.15 -15.84
C GLU A 154 -13.29 3.48 -16.38
N ALA A 155 -14.61 3.50 -16.60
CA ALA A 155 -15.35 4.71 -16.91
C ALA A 155 -15.75 5.45 -15.61
N MET A 156 -14.90 6.38 -15.18
CA MET A 156 -15.12 7.16 -13.96
C MET A 156 -16.08 8.35 -14.19
N TRP A 157 -16.23 8.79 -15.43
CA TRP A 157 -17.08 9.92 -15.81
C TRP A 157 -18.09 9.51 -16.87
N GLU A 158 -19.32 9.97 -16.70
CA GLU A 158 -20.41 9.81 -17.66
C GLU A 158 -20.67 11.18 -18.31
N PRO A 159 -19.94 11.53 -19.39
CA PRO A 159 -20.09 12.82 -20.03
C PRO A 159 -21.43 12.92 -20.77
N SER A 160 -21.93 14.15 -20.91
CA SER A 160 -23.15 14.45 -21.66
C SER A 160 -22.85 15.33 -22.88
N PRO A 161 -23.80 15.50 -23.82
CA PRO A 161 -23.63 16.39 -24.98
C PRO A 161 -23.32 17.85 -24.60
N GLU A 162 -23.67 18.27 -23.39
CA GLU A 162 -23.35 19.59 -22.84
C GLU A 162 -21.88 19.73 -22.39
N THR A 163 -21.11 18.63 -22.42
CA THR A 163 -19.68 18.57 -22.04
C THR A 163 -18.78 18.11 -23.20
N PRO A 164 -18.83 18.77 -24.38
CA PRO A 164 -18.18 18.26 -25.60
C PRO A 164 -16.67 18.07 -25.45
N LEU A 165 -15.98 18.99 -24.74
CA LEU A 165 -14.55 18.87 -24.50
C LEU A 165 -14.19 17.66 -23.63
N LEU A 166 -15.07 17.29 -22.69
CA LEU A 166 -14.89 16.12 -21.83
C LEU A 166 -15.14 14.83 -22.64
N VAL A 167 -16.16 14.81 -23.49
CA VAL A 167 -16.41 13.71 -24.43
C VAL A 167 -15.18 13.47 -25.29
N ASP A 168 -14.67 14.52 -25.95
CA ASP A 168 -13.52 14.42 -26.85
C ASP A 168 -12.26 13.93 -26.12
N ALA A 169 -11.98 14.47 -24.93
CA ALA A 169 -10.84 14.07 -24.12
C ALA A 169 -10.94 12.60 -23.64
N LEU A 170 -12.11 12.17 -23.17
CA LEU A 170 -12.33 10.78 -22.74
C LEU A 170 -12.25 9.81 -23.92
N ALA A 171 -12.75 10.19 -25.09
CA ALA A 171 -12.66 9.37 -26.30
C ALA A 171 -11.23 9.24 -26.83
N ALA A 172 -10.37 10.23 -26.58
CA ALA A 172 -8.96 10.20 -26.95
C ALA A 172 -8.11 9.30 -26.04
N VAL A 173 -8.55 9.07 -24.81
CA VAL A 173 -7.87 8.18 -23.86
C VAL A 173 -8.32 6.74 -24.12
N GLY A 174 -7.37 5.87 -24.50
CA GLY A 174 -7.62 4.44 -24.66
C GLY A 174 -7.94 3.73 -23.33
N PRO A 175 -8.18 2.41 -23.35
CA PRO A 175 -8.37 1.65 -22.11
C PRO A 175 -7.11 1.67 -21.24
N GLY A 176 -7.27 1.38 -19.95
CA GLY A 176 -6.17 1.36 -18.98
C GLY A 176 -5.91 2.73 -18.34
N ARG A 177 -6.99 3.49 -18.09
CA ARG A 177 -6.92 4.86 -17.55
C ARG A 177 -6.07 4.94 -16.28
N ALA A 178 -6.29 4.04 -15.32
CA ALA A 178 -5.61 4.06 -14.03
C ALA A 178 -4.10 3.76 -14.16
N ASP A 179 -3.72 2.90 -15.10
CA ASP A 179 -2.32 2.57 -15.37
C ASP A 179 -1.63 3.73 -16.10
N ALA A 180 -2.26 4.29 -17.12
CA ALA A 180 -1.73 5.47 -17.82
C ALA A 180 -1.53 6.67 -16.89
N ALA A 181 -2.49 6.93 -15.99
CA ALA A 181 -2.38 7.99 -14.99
C ALA A 181 -1.25 7.72 -13.99
N PHE A 182 -1.07 6.47 -13.54
CA PHE A 182 0.02 6.08 -12.65
C PHE A 182 1.38 6.25 -13.31
N ASP A 183 1.55 5.76 -14.53
CA ASP A 183 2.80 5.84 -15.28
C ASP A 183 3.19 7.30 -15.53
N LEU A 184 2.22 8.14 -15.90
CA LEU A 184 2.44 9.58 -16.05
C LEU A 184 2.89 10.23 -14.74
N GLY A 185 2.17 9.96 -13.64
CA GLY A 185 2.47 10.52 -12.32
C GLY A 185 3.83 10.07 -11.79
N LEU A 186 4.16 8.79 -11.94
CA LEU A 186 5.44 8.21 -11.49
C LEU A 186 6.60 8.76 -12.32
N ALA A 187 6.44 8.86 -13.64
CA ALA A 187 7.45 9.47 -14.51
C ALA A 187 7.70 10.95 -14.15
N ALA A 188 6.65 11.72 -13.88
CA ALA A 188 6.76 13.11 -13.44
C ALA A 188 7.48 13.21 -12.08
N PHE A 189 7.10 12.37 -11.12
CA PHE A 189 7.72 12.31 -9.80
C PHE A 189 9.22 11.98 -9.87
N LEU A 190 9.60 10.94 -10.63
CA LEU A 190 11.00 10.54 -10.78
C LEU A 190 11.82 11.61 -11.51
N THR A 191 11.23 12.27 -12.50
CA THR A 191 11.87 13.39 -13.20
C THR A 191 12.18 14.54 -12.24
N TYR A 192 11.22 14.92 -11.39
CA TYR A 192 11.45 15.92 -10.35
C TYR A 192 12.54 15.48 -9.35
N ALA A 193 12.47 14.24 -8.86
CA ALA A 193 13.44 13.70 -7.92
C ALA A 193 14.88 13.71 -8.47
N ARG A 194 15.06 13.36 -9.75
CA ARG A 194 16.36 13.49 -10.45
C ARG A 194 16.84 14.93 -10.54
N GLY A 195 15.93 15.88 -10.81
CA GLY A 195 16.25 17.31 -10.86
C GLY A 195 16.75 17.83 -9.51
N VAL A 196 16.06 17.50 -8.42
CA VAL A 196 16.47 17.86 -7.05
C VAL A 196 17.86 17.33 -6.71
N LEU A 197 18.18 16.10 -7.15
CA LEU A 197 19.51 15.52 -6.94
C LEU A 197 20.59 16.20 -7.79
N GLY A 198 20.27 16.57 -9.04
CA GLY A 198 21.19 17.25 -9.96
C GLY A 198 21.51 18.70 -9.60
N GLU A 199 20.64 19.38 -8.84
CA GLU A 199 20.88 20.74 -8.31
C GLU A 199 21.73 20.73 -7.02
N ALA A 200 21.93 19.57 -6.39
CA ALA A 200 22.65 19.42 -5.13
C ALA A 200 24.15 19.05 -5.28
N GLY A 201 24.62 18.86 -6.52
CA GLY A 201 26.03 18.59 -6.86
C GLY A 201 26.70 19.77 -7.55
#